data_AF-A0A504ICL1-F1
#
_entry.id   AF-A0A504ICL1-F1
#
_cell.length_a   1.000
_cell.length_b   1.000
_cell.length_c   1.000
_cell.angle_alpha   90.00
_cell.angle_beta   90.00
_cell.angle_gamma   90.00
#
_symmetry.space_group_name_H-M   'P 1'
#
loop_
_entity.id
_entity.type
_entity.pdbx_description
1 polymer ?
#
loop_
_entity_poly.entity_id
_entity_poly.type
_entity_poly.pdbx_seq_one_letter_code
_entity_poly.pdbx_strand_id
1 'polypeptide(L)' 'MSAPSITPTLDDLRSALDRAERDLVCAVMIDNGQRREIEMGAARRRRDAIRTQIAILGDAEGRN' A
#
# COMPACT_ATOMS: atom_id res chain seq x y z
N MET A 1 23.35 -4.07 18.22
CA MET A 1 21.99 -4.00 17.68
C MET A 1 22.11 -3.60 16.22
N SER A 2 21.85 -4.51 15.27
CA SER A 2 21.84 -4.17 13.85
C SER A 2 20.72 -3.17 13.58
N ALA A 3 21.01 -2.09 12.84
CA ALA A 3 20.00 -1.10 12.48
C ALA A 3 18.83 -1.78 11.73
N PRO A 4 17.56 -1.41 12.00
CA PRO A 4 16.46 -1.92 11.22
C PRO A 4 16.69 -1.58 9.76
N SER A 5 16.52 -2.58 8.87
CA SER A 5 16.55 -2.36 7.44
C SER A 5 15.58 -1.24 7.08
N ILE A 6 16.08 -0.19 6.42
CA ILE A 6 15.25 0.91 5.92
C ILE A 6 14.43 0.43 4.70
N THR A 7 14.88 -0.64 4.05
CA THR A 7 14.19 -1.25 2.93
C THR A 7 13.04 -2.11 3.45
N PRO A 8 11.78 -1.84 3.06
CA PRO A 8 10.64 -2.64 3.46
C PRO A 8 10.75 -4.06 2.91
N THR A 9 10.43 -5.05 3.75
CA THR A 9 10.35 -6.46 3.34
C THR A 9 9.06 -6.73 2.56
N LEU A 10 8.96 -7.90 1.92
CA LEU A 10 7.72 -8.32 1.24
C LEU A 10 6.52 -8.36 2.19
N ASP A 11 6.72 -8.82 3.43
CA ASP A 11 5.66 -8.87 4.44
C ASP A 11 5.27 -7.47 4.96
N ASP A 12 6.23 -6.53 5.03
CA ASP A 12 5.93 -5.13 5.31
C ASP A 12 5.06 -4.52 4.21
N LEU A 13 5.39 -4.80 2.94
CA LEU A 13 4.63 -4.33 1.78
C LEU A 13 3.23 -4.95 1.73
N ARG A 14 3.08 -6.25 2.03
CA ARG A 14 1.77 -6.91 2.15
C ARG A 14 0.93 -6.30 3.27
N SER A 15 1.52 -6.08 4.44
CA SER A 15 0.84 -5.43 5.57
C SER A 15 0.46 -3.98 5.26
N ALA A 16 1.26 -3.28 4.46
CA ALA A 16 0.94 -1.94 3.98
C ALA A 16 -0.18 -1.96 2.93
N LEU A 17 -0.20 -2.96 2.04
CA LEU A 17 -1.26 -3.14 1.04
C LEU A 17 -2.61 -3.37 1.71
N ASP A 18 -2.66 -4.28 2.67
CA ASP A 18 -3.84 -4.56 3.49
C ASP A 18 -4.41 -3.31 4.15
N ARG A 19 -3.52 -2.46 4.71
CA ARG A 19 -3.91 -1.18 5.29
C ARG A 19 -4.48 -0.22 4.24
N ALA A 20 -3.84 -0.09 3.09
CA ALA A 20 -4.33 0.77 2.02
C ALA A 20 -5.68 0.31 1.45
N GLU A 21 -5.94 -1.00 1.41
CA GLU A 21 -7.22 -1.56 0.99
C GLU A 21 -8.32 -1.31 2.03
N ARG A 22 -8.01 -1.41 3.33
CA ARG A 22 -8.94 -1.01 4.40
C ARG A 22 -9.23 0.49 4.38
N ASP A 23 -8.21 1.33 4.19
CA ASP A 23 -8.37 2.78 4.07
C ASP A 23 -9.34 3.14 2.93
N LEU A 24 -9.28 2.41 1.81
CA LEU A 24 -10.20 2.59 0.69
C LEU A 24 -11.66 2.28 1.11
N VAL A 25 -11.88 1.18 1.82
CA VAL A 25 -13.21 0.81 2.34
C VAL A 25 -13.73 1.88 3.31
N CYS A 26 -12.88 2.35 4.22
CA CYS A 26 -13.22 3.42 5.14
C CYS A 26 -13.54 4.74 4.40
N ALA A 27 -12.79 5.07 3.35
CA ALA A 27 -13.01 6.29 2.57
C ALA A 27 -14.39 6.29 1.90
N VAL A 28 -14.91 5.13 1.47
CA VAL A 28 -16.26 5.00 0.88
C VAL A 28 -17.35 5.38 1.89
N MET A 29 -17.12 5.18 3.19
CA MET A 29 -18.06 5.52 4.26
C MET A 29 -18.08 7.01 4.62
N ILE A 30 -17.25 7.84 3.98
CA ILE A 30 -17.23 9.29 4.22
C ILE A 30 -18.44 9.94 3.55
N ASP A 31 -19.30 10.58 4.35
CA ASP A 31 -20.51 11.27 3.85
C ASP A 31 -20.19 12.53 3.05
N ASN A 32 -19.10 13.23 3.40
CA ASN A 32 -18.65 14.41 2.66
C ASN A 32 -18.06 13.97 1.31
N GLY A 33 -18.80 14.24 0.22
CA GLY A 33 -18.44 13.79 -1.12
C GLY A 33 -17.04 14.24 -1.58
N GLN A 34 -16.67 15.50 -1.36
CA GLN A 34 -15.35 16.02 -1.75
C GLN A 34 -14.23 15.32 -0.96
N ARG A 35 -14.42 15.17 0.36
CA ARG A 35 -13.44 14.48 1.21
C ARG A 35 -13.33 13.01 0.84
N ARG A 36 -14.45 12.34 0.57
CA ARG A 36 -14.49 10.95 0.08
C ARG A 36 -13.64 10.78 -1.17
N GLU A 37 -13.79 11.64 -2.17
CA GLU A 37 -13.02 11.57 -3.41
C GLU A 37 -11.52 11.74 -3.19
N ILE A 38 -11.13 12.70 -2.34
CA ILE A 38 -9.72 12.96 -1.99
C ILE A 38 -9.10 11.72 -1.31
N GLU A 39 -9.77 11.20 -0.29
CA GLU A 39 -9.28 10.07 0.51
C GLU A 39 -9.25 8.77 -0.32
N MET A 40 -10.30 8.51 -1.11
CA MET A 40 -10.31 7.38 -2.05
C MET A 40 -9.19 7.51 -3.08
N GLY A 41 -8.95 8.70 -3.63
CA GLY A 41 -7.86 8.94 -4.57
C GLY A 41 -6.48 8.70 -3.94
N ALA A 42 -6.28 9.15 -2.71
CA ALA A 42 -5.04 8.92 -1.97
C ALA A 42 -4.83 7.43 -1.66
N ALA A 43 -5.85 6.73 -1.17
CA ALA A 43 -5.80 5.30 -0.87
C ALA A 43 -5.52 4.46 -2.13
N ARG A 44 -6.17 4.77 -3.26
CA ARG A 44 -5.93 4.11 -4.56
C ARG A 44 -4.48 4.27 -5.02
N ARG A 45 -3.96 5.51 -5.03
CA ARG A 45 -2.56 5.77 -5.40
C ARG A 45 -1.59 5.00 -4.52
N ARG A 46 -1.84 4.95 -3.20
CA ARG A 46 -1.00 4.21 -2.25
C ARG A 46 -1.04 2.70 -2.53
N ARG A 47 -2.23 2.12 -2.72
CA ARG A 47 -2.41 0.70 -3.06
C ARG A 47 -1.65 0.34 -4.33
N ASP A 48 -1.80 1.14 -5.39
CA ASP A 48 -1.18 0.86 -6.68
C ASP A 48 0.34 0.97 -6.60
N ALA A 49 0.87 1.97 -5.88
CA ALA A 49 2.30 2.10 -5.63
C ALA A 49 2.88 0.90 -4.86
N ILE A 50 2.17 0.39 -3.86
CA ILE A 50 2.60 -0.79 -3.08
C ILE A 50 2.54 -2.06 -3.93
N ARG A 51 1.48 -2.25 -4.74
CA ARG A 51 1.39 -3.39 -5.67
C ARG A 51 2.55 -3.42 -6.66
N THR A 52 2.93 -2.25 -7.19
CA THR A 52 4.12 -2.13 -8.05
C THR A 52 5.39 -2.53 -7.32
N GLN A 53 5.59 -2.08 -6.07
CA GLN A 53 6.76 -2.47 -5.27
C GLN A 53 6.80 -3.98 -4.99
N ILE A 54 5.65 -4.59 -4.67
CA ILE A 54 5.53 -6.05 -4.49
C ILE A 54 5.90 -6.79 -5.77
N ALA A 55 5.39 -6.35 -6.93
CA ALA A 55 5.70 -6.97 -8.21
C ALA A 55 7.20 -6.90 -8.53
N ILE A 56 7.82 -5.72 -8.34
CA ILE A 56 9.26 -5.53 -8.54
C ILE A 56 10.08 -6.47 -7.63
N LEU A 57 9.68 -6.60 -6.37
CA LEU A 57 10.39 -7.45 -5.40
C LEU A 57 10.20 -8.95 -5.70
N GLY A 58 8.98 -9.36 -6.04
CA GLY A 58 8.68 -10.74 -6.43
C GLY A 58 9.40 -11.18 -7.72
N ASP A 59 9.50 -10.28 -8.71
CA ASP A 59 10.27 -10.52 -9.93
C ASP A 59 11.78 -10.61 -9.67
N ALA A 60 12.28 -9.90 -8.65
CA ALA A 60 13.68 -9.97 -8.24
C ALA A 60 14.01 -11.28 -7.50
N GLU A 61 13.08 -11.78 -6.67
CA GLU A 61 13.23 -13.06 -5.97
C GLU A 61 13.14 -14.27 -6.92
N GLY A 62 12.32 -14.20 -7.99
CA GLY A 62 12.16 -15.29 -8.96
C GLY A 62 13.31 -15.44 -9.97
N ARG A 63 14.27 -14.51 -10.02
CA ARG A 63 15.47 -14.59 -10.88
C ARG A 63 16.72 -15.12 -10.18
N ASN A 64 16.61 -15.50 -8.90
CA ASN A 64 17.73 -15.96 -8.08
C ASN A 64 17.70 -17.48 -7.89
#